data_AF-A0A6G2V3N8-F1
#
_entry.id   AF-A0A6G2V3N8-F1
#
_cell.length_a   1.000
_cell.length_b   1.000
_cell.length_c   1.000
_cell.angle_alpha   90.00
_cell.angle_beta   90.00
_cell.angle_gamma   90.00
#
_symmetry.space_group_name_H-M   'P 1'
#
loop_
_entity.id
_entity.type
_entity.pdbx_description
1 polymer ?
#
loop_
_entity_poly.entity_id
_entity_poly.type
_entity_poly.pdbx_seq_one_letter_code
_entity_poly.pdbx_strand_id
1 'polypeptide(L)'
;MYRQGDVLIVPLEESAVPAHLLEAAGELRDARGRLVLALGEVTGHAHAVPGPGRLIREGGVFGPMLLHLPEGGRVVHEEHATIPLPQGWFRVVRQREYAPGAVRIVAD
;
A
#
# COMPACT_ATOMS: atom_id res chain seq x y z
N MET A 1 13.36 -1.45 -2.11
CA MET A 1 12.21 -1.26 -1.21
C MET A 1 11.98 0.23 -1.04
N TYR A 2 10.73 0.63 -0.81
CA TYR A 2 10.33 2.03 -0.66
C TYR A 2 9.57 2.19 0.64
N ARG A 3 9.74 3.32 1.32
CA ARG A 3 9.05 3.61 2.58
C ARG A 3 8.47 5.01 2.53
N GLN A 4 7.21 5.13 2.93
CA GLN A 4 6.55 6.40 3.17
C GLN A 4 5.76 6.26 4.45
N GLY A 5 6.21 6.94 5.50
CA GLY A 5 5.67 6.81 6.83
C GLY A 5 5.58 5.39 7.39
N ASP A 6 4.35 5.00 7.76
CA ASP A 6 4.00 3.66 8.25
C ASP A 6 3.80 2.63 7.12
N VAL A 7 4.00 3.00 5.85
CA VAL A 7 3.88 2.07 4.72
C VAL A 7 5.24 1.69 4.15
N LEU A 8 5.51 0.38 4.14
CA LEU A 8 6.63 -0.23 3.43
C LEU A 8 6.13 -0.91 2.15
N ILE A 9 6.77 -0.62 1.03
CA ILE A 9 6.45 -1.14 -0.31
C ILE A 9 7.65 -1.91 -0.81
N VAL A 10 7.48 -3.22 -0.93
CA VAL A 10 8.57 -4.15 -1.26
C VAL A 10 8.31 -4.72 -2.65
N PRO A 11 9.22 -4.57 -3.62
CA PRO A 11 9.09 -5.24 -4.91
C PRO A 11 8.85 -6.74 -4.73
N LEU A 12 7.96 -7.28 -5.54
CA LEU A 12 7.58 -8.67 -5.54
C LEU A 12 7.68 -9.18 -6.97
N GLU A 13 8.40 -10.27 -7.18
CA GLU A 13 8.39 -10.97 -8.47
C GLU A 13 6.99 -11.51 -8.75
N GLU A 14 6.53 -11.40 -10.00
CA GLU A 14 5.18 -11.87 -10.38
C GLU A 14 5.00 -13.38 -10.10
N SER A 15 6.06 -14.17 -10.25
CA SER A 15 6.05 -15.61 -9.91
C SER A 15 5.80 -15.92 -8.44
N ALA A 16 5.96 -14.93 -7.55
CA ALA A 16 5.67 -15.03 -6.12
C ALA A 16 4.25 -14.55 -5.76
N VAL A 17 3.47 -14.07 -6.74
CA VAL A 17 2.06 -13.73 -6.57
C VAL A 17 1.23 -15.02 -6.62
N PRO A 18 0.37 -15.30 -5.63
CA PRO A 18 -0.53 -16.45 -5.70
C PRO A 18 -1.38 -16.41 -6.97
N ALA A 19 -1.48 -17.54 -7.69
CA ALA A 19 -2.12 -17.58 -9.01
C ALA A 19 -3.57 -17.05 -9.02
N HIS A 20 -4.33 -17.27 -7.95
CA HIS A 20 -5.70 -16.77 -7.81
C HIS A 20 -5.79 -15.25 -7.62
N LEU A 21 -4.67 -14.57 -7.30
CA LEU A 21 -4.58 -13.13 -7.12
C LEU A 21 -4.08 -12.38 -8.36
N LEU A 22 -3.47 -13.07 -9.34
CA LEU A 22 -2.98 -12.45 -10.57
C LEU A 22 -4.10 -11.69 -11.30
N GLU A 23 -5.29 -12.29 -11.37
CA GLU A 23 -6.49 -11.73 -12.01
C GLU A 23 -7.61 -11.37 -11.02
N ALA A 24 -7.31 -11.32 -9.72
CA ALA A 24 -8.30 -10.93 -8.73
C ALA A 24 -8.78 -9.49 -8.96
N ALA A 25 -10.07 -9.27 -8.72
CA ALA A 25 -10.60 -7.91 -8.64
C ALA A 25 -9.85 -7.15 -7.54
N GLY A 26 -9.49 -5.90 -7.84
CA GLY A 26 -8.86 -5.02 -6.87
C GLY A 26 -9.85 -4.44 -5.86
N GLU A 27 -9.30 -3.94 -4.76
CA GLU A 27 -9.95 -3.05 -3.81
C GLU A 27 -10.56 -1.85 -4.53
N LEU A 28 -11.67 -1.35 -3.96
CA LEU A 28 -12.31 -0.15 -4.46
C LEU A 28 -11.39 1.05 -4.28
N ARG A 29 -11.48 1.98 -5.23
CA ARG A 29 -10.82 3.28 -5.15
C ARG A 29 -11.60 4.20 -4.21
N ASP A 30 -10.89 5.14 -3.60
CA ASP A 30 -11.54 6.18 -2.80
C ASP A 30 -12.37 7.14 -3.68
N ALA A 31 -13.10 8.07 -3.05
CA ALA A 31 -13.89 9.07 -3.77
C ALA A 31 -13.07 10.00 -4.67
N ARG A 32 -11.74 10.03 -4.52
CA ARG A 32 -10.79 10.77 -5.38
C ARG A 32 -10.18 9.88 -6.47
N GLY A 33 -10.65 8.63 -6.60
CA GLY A 33 -10.18 7.67 -7.60
C GLY A 33 -8.80 7.05 -7.29
N ARG A 34 -8.32 7.15 -6.05
CA ARG A 34 -7.00 6.65 -5.63
C ARG A 34 -7.08 5.23 -5.04
N LEU A 35 -6.01 4.46 -5.20
CA LEU A 35 -5.81 3.21 -4.45
C LEU A 35 -5.20 3.57 -3.09
N VAL A 36 -5.92 3.32 -2.00
CA VAL A 36 -5.47 3.69 -0.64
C VAL A 36 -4.69 2.52 -0.02
N LEU A 37 -3.39 2.72 0.16
CA LEU A 37 -2.48 1.75 0.78
C LEU A 37 -2.61 1.75 2.31
N ALA A 38 -2.77 2.93 2.88
CA ALA A 38 -3.07 3.12 4.30
C ALA A 38 -3.71 4.50 4.50
N LEU A 39 -4.56 4.62 5.51
CA LEU A 39 -4.97 5.92 6.03
C LEU A 39 -3.85 6.45 6.93
N GLY A 40 -3.50 7.72 6.75
CA GLY A 40 -2.58 8.41 7.64
C GLY A 40 -3.21 8.65 9.01
N GLU A 41 -2.41 9.14 9.96
CA GLU A 41 -2.87 9.40 11.33
C GLU A 41 -3.79 10.62 11.43
N VAL A 42 -3.59 11.59 10.53
CA VAL A 42 -4.45 12.76 10.41
C VAL A 42 -5.66 12.42 9.55
N THR A 43 -6.85 12.74 10.05
CA THR A 43 -8.11 12.53 9.33
C THR A 43 -8.05 13.18 7.94
N GLY A 44 -8.10 12.33 6.91
CA GLY A 44 -8.09 12.76 5.52
C GLY A 44 -6.75 12.61 4.80
N HIS A 45 -5.67 12.29 5.52
CA HIS A 45 -4.39 11.92 4.91
C HIS A 45 -4.40 10.44 4.52
N ALA A 46 -3.72 10.11 3.42
CA ALA A 46 -3.65 8.74 2.94
C ALA A 46 -2.39 8.49 2.13
N HIS A 47 -1.74 7.36 2.41
CA HIS A 47 -0.74 6.79 1.53
C HIS A 47 -1.47 6.17 0.35
N ALA A 48 -1.35 6.78 -0.83
CA ALA A 48 -2.20 6.41 -1.95
C ALA A 48 -1.47 6.42 -3.29
N VAL A 49 -1.94 5.59 -4.21
CA VAL A 49 -1.52 5.60 -5.62
C VAL A 49 -2.62 6.22 -6.47
N PRO A 50 -2.41 7.41 -7.06
CA PRO A 50 -3.29 7.94 -8.09
C PRO A 50 -3.02 7.25 -9.43
N GLY A 51 -4.05 7.09 -10.26
CA GLY A 51 -3.92 6.50 -11.60
C GLY A 51 -4.10 4.97 -11.64
N PRO A 52 -3.77 4.33 -12.77
CA PRO A 52 -4.08 2.92 -13.02
C PRO A 52 -3.33 1.97 -12.09
N GLY A 53 -3.86 0.75 -11.95
CA GLY A 53 -3.31 -0.29 -11.08
C GLY A 53 -4.39 -1.02 -10.30
N ARG A 54 -3.98 -2.07 -9.59
CA ARG A 54 -4.82 -2.87 -8.70
C ARG A 54 -4.17 -2.98 -7.33
N LEU A 55 -4.96 -2.78 -6.27
CA LEU A 55 -4.58 -3.11 -4.90
C LEU A 55 -5.40 -4.31 -4.49
N ILE A 56 -4.79 -5.37 -3.98
CA ILE A 56 -5.45 -6.64 -3.69
C ILE A 56 -5.11 -7.03 -2.27
N ARG A 57 -6.08 -7.46 -1.48
CA ARG A 57 -5.87 -7.87 -0.09
C ARG A 57 -5.71 -9.38 0.02
N GLU A 58 -4.57 -9.81 0.53
CA GLU A 58 -4.28 -11.23 0.78
C GLU A 58 -4.80 -11.60 2.17
N GLY A 59 -5.78 -12.50 2.29
CA GLY A 59 -6.14 -13.11 3.59
C GLY A 59 -7.06 -12.30 4.52
N GLY A 60 -7.96 -11.47 3.98
CA GLY A 60 -8.98 -10.75 4.78
C GLY A 60 -8.48 -9.43 5.37
N VAL A 61 -9.32 -8.72 6.14
CA VAL A 61 -9.20 -7.28 6.49
C VAL A 61 -7.83 -6.86 7.04
N PHE A 62 -7.10 -7.74 7.73
CA PHE A 62 -5.81 -7.44 8.34
C PHE A 62 -4.59 -8.02 7.61
N GLY A 63 -4.81 -8.73 6.52
CA GLY A 63 -3.72 -9.33 5.76
C GLY A 63 -2.95 -8.33 4.90
N PRO A 64 -1.73 -8.69 4.46
CA PRO A 64 -0.91 -7.83 3.63
C PRO A 64 -1.62 -7.54 2.30
N MET A 65 -1.25 -6.42 1.67
CA MET A 65 -1.79 -6.08 0.35
C MET A 65 -0.75 -6.28 -0.73
N LEU A 66 -1.20 -6.66 -1.92
CA LEU A 66 -0.43 -6.70 -3.14
C LEU A 66 -0.84 -5.52 -4.02
N LEU A 67 0.12 -4.77 -4.49
CA LEU A 67 -0.08 -3.66 -5.42
C LEU A 67 0.51 -4.06 -6.78
N HIS A 68 -0.32 -4.01 -7.82
CA HIS A 68 0.08 -4.21 -9.20
C HIS A 68 0.01 -2.89 -9.97
N LEU A 69 1.14 -2.49 -10.56
CA LEU A 69 1.28 -1.28 -11.38
C LEU A 69 1.78 -1.66 -12.78
N PRO A 70 0.90 -1.87 -13.77
CA PRO A 70 1.32 -2.36 -15.09
C PRO A 70 2.20 -1.36 -15.85
N GLU A 71 2.02 -0.06 -15.61
CA GLU A 71 2.76 1.04 -16.25
C GLU A 71 3.67 1.80 -15.27
N GLY A 72 3.83 1.26 -14.05
CA GLY A 72 4.40 1.99 -12.93
C GLY A 72 3.44 3.02 -12.35
N GLY A 73 3.95 3.85 -11.43
CA GLY A 73 3.12 4.83 -10.75
C GLY A 73 3.89 5.65 -9.73
N ARG A 74 3.17 6.19 -8.77
CA ARG A 74 3.75 6.92 -7.64
C ARG A 74 2.90 6.76 -6.40
N VAL A 75 3.53 6.79 -5.24
CA VAL A 75 2.83 6.93 -3.96
C VAL A 75 2.90 8.38 -3.54
N VAL A 76 1.74 8.92 -3.16
CA VAL A 76 1.57 10.26 -2.64
C VAL A 76 1.02 10.17 -1.22
N HIS A 77 1.37 11.17 -0.42
CA HIS A 77 0.81 11.45 0.88
C HIS A 77 0.80 12.97 1.05
N GLU A 78 -0.13 13.50 1.83
CA GLU A 78 -0.30 14.93 2.02
C GLU A 78 0.92 15.59 2.69
N GLU A 79 1.67 14.84 3.51
CA GLU A 79 2.84 15.35 4.26
C GLU A 79 4.19 14.85 3.73
N HIS A 80 4.20 13.80 2.91
CA HIS A 80 5.45 13.19 2.45
C HIS A 80 5.75 13.49 0.99
N ALA A 81 7.04 13.49 0.67
CA ALA A 81 7.49 13.54 -0.71
C ALA A 81 6.91 12.37 -1.52
N THR A 82 6.57 12.65 -2.78
CA THR A 82 6.10 11.64 -3.71
C THR A 82 7.19 10.62 -4.01
N ILE A 83 6.84 9.34 -3.99
CA ILE A 83 7.75 8.24 -4.31
C ILE A 83 7.37 7.66 -5.68
N PRO A 84 8.22 7.76 -6.72
CA PRO A 84 7.98 7.06 -7.97
C PRO A 84 8.19 5.56 -7.77
N LEU A 85 7.29 4.75 -8.35
CA LEU A 85 7.39 3.30 -8.38
C LEU A 85 7.48 2.82 -9.83
N PRO A 86 8.41 1.89 -10.15
CA PRO A 86 8.47 1.28 -11.47
C PRO A 86 7.26 0.38 -11.72
N GLN A 87 7.11 -0.08 -12.96
CA GLN A 87 6.14 -1.12 -13.28
C GLN A 87 6.42 -2.41 -12.51
N GLY A 88 5.36 -3.16 -12.19
CA GLY A 88 5.45 -4.49 -11.60
C GLY A 88 4.57 -4.67 -10.35
N TRP A 89 4.93 -5.68 -9.57
CA TRP A 89 4.23 -6.09 -8.36
C TRP A 89 4.98 -5.66 -7.11
N PHE A 90 4.21 -5.35 -6.06
CA PHE A 90 4.74 -4.96 -4.77
C PHE A 90 3.91 -5.58 -3.65
N ARG A 91 4.57 -6.01 -2.58
CA ARG A 91 3.93 -6.24 -1.29
C ARG A 91 3.90 -4.95 -0.49
N VAL A 92 2.72 -4.58 -0.04
CA VAL A 92 2.46 -3.41 0.81
C VAL A 92 2.27 -3.91 2.23
N VAL A 93 3.17 -3.47 3.11
CA VAL A 93 3.19 -3.84 4.51
C VAL A 93 3.00 -2.57 5.33
N ARG A 94 1.95 -2.56 6.15
CA ARG A 94 1.77 -1.51 7.15
C ARG A 94 2.64 -1.83 8.36
N GLN A 95 3.59 -0.96 8.63
CA GLN A 95 4.44 -1.02 9.81
C GLN A 95 3.60 -0.64 11.02
N ARG A 96 3.70 -1.45 12.06
CA ARG A 96 3.17 -1.16 13.39
C ARG A 96 4.38 -1.21 14.30
N GLU A 97 4.76 -0.09 14.90
CA GLU A 97 5.70 -0.12 16.01
C GLU A 97 5.14 -0.94 17.17
N TYR A 98 6.08 -1.66 17.77
CA TYR A 98 5.86 -2.62 18.82
C TYR A 98 6.33 -1.97 20.12
N ALA A 99 5.39 -1.71 21.02
CA ALA A 99 5.68 -1.23 22.37
C ALA A 99 5.38 -2.35 23.37
N PRO A 100 6.40 -3.07 23.88
CA PRO A 100 6.17 -4.06 24.94
C PRO A 100 5.75 -3.34 26.23
N GLY A 101 4.54 -3.61 26.70
CA GLY A 101 4.01 -3.11 27.98
C GLY A 101 3.27 -1.77 27.93
N ALA A 102 3.16 -1.12 26.77
CA ALA A 102 2.29 0.03 26.58
C ALA A 102 1.63 -0.06 25.21
N VAL A 103 0.30 -0.09 25.15
CA VAL A 103 -0.40 0.21 23.90
C VAL A 103 -0.15 1.70 23.63
N ARG A 104 0.86 2.01 22.83
CA ARG A 104 1.01 3.34 22.24
C ARG A 104 0.83 3.20 20.74
N ILE A 105 -0.03 4.07 20.21
CA ILE A 105 -0.12 4.28 18.78
C ILE A 105 1.19 4.95 18.39
N VAL A 106 1.77 4.33 17.41
CA VAL A 106 2.98 4.73 16.71
C VAL A 106 2.64 5.97 15.95
N ALA A 107 3.39 7.03 16.19
CA ALA A 107 3.36 8.24 15.39
C ALA A 107 4.50 8.16 14.38
N ASP A 108 4.20 8.41 13.11
CA ASP A 108 5.21 8.67 12.08
C ASP A 108 6.04 9.95 12.35
#